data_AF-M5UAI6-F1
#
_entry.id   AF-M5UAI6-F1
#
_cell.length_a   1.000
_cell.length_b   1.000
_cell.length_c   1.000
_cell.angle_alpha   90.00
_cell.angle_beta   90.00
_cell.angle_gamma   90.00
#
_symmetry.space_group_name_H-M   'P 1'
#
loop_
_entity.id
_entity.type
_entity.pdbx_description
1 polymer ?
#
loop_
_entity_poly.entity_id
_entity_poly.type
_entity_poly.pdbx_seq_one_letter_code
_entity_poly.pdbx_strand_id
1 'polypeptide(L)'
;MMKILMVRLILCGAVAFTTARVAICQDGTDPRYGTGYDSGYDYSAAPVGNYGYGYGAYRGGHASTAEEGMARGMADVIRSRAQASVSYSQAATEAERARRAYLENRNFAISSFVENRAIRDEFRRKQSEAKKEKLAAYIKSREYQPLTSSDFYEPTGKISWPLGLMHPHDEKGRKEIEELFAKRAKDGTLSAEEYIRLNKLLNMWVYHVEDHASDFSASEITRSVRFLRRLEKMLKEDYQ
;
A
#
# COMPACT_ATOMS: atom_id res chain seq x y z
N MET A 1 1.81 -45.96 45.68
CA MET A 1 3.22 -46.29 45.99
C MET A 1 3.76 -47.10 44.83
N MET A 2 4.90 -46.69 44.26
CA MET A 2 5.66 -47.35 43.17
C MET A 2 4.98 -47.34 41.77
N LYS A 3 5.60 -46.95 40.66
CA LYS A 3 7.01 -46.66 40.36
C LYS A 3 7.11 -45.73 39.15
N ILE A 4 7.93 -44.70 39.32
CA ILE A 4 8.56 -43.85 38.31
C ILE A 4 9.58 -44.68 37.51
N LEU A 5 9.97 -44.19 36.33
CA LEU A 5 11.00 -44.62 35.38
C LEU A 5 10.52 -45.43 34.16
N MET A 6 10.43 -44.75 33.01
CA MET A 6 11.31 -45.10 31.90
C MET A 6 11.50 -43.93 30.93
N VAL A 7 12.61 -43.23 31.13
CA VAL A 7 13.29 -42.36 30.18
C VAL A 7 14.15 -43.24 29.28
N ARG A 8 13.87 -43.23 27.96
CA ARG A 8 14.80 -43.56 26.86
C ARG A 8 14.43 -42.62 25.71
N LEU A 9 15.10 -41.48 25.52
CA LEU A 9 16.44 -41.35 24.94
C LEU A 9 16.47 -41.93 23.52
N ILE A 10 15.92 -41.15 22.57
CA ILE A 10 16.25 -41.27 21.15
C ILE A 10 16.98 -39.97 20.78
N LEU A 11 18.31 -40.12 20.81
CA LEU A 11 19.27 -39.27 20.14
C LEU A 11 19.30 -39.64 18.64
N CYS A 12 19.89 -38.76 17.82
CA CYS A 12 20.21 -38.91 16.39
C CYS A 12 19.17 -38.40 15.38
N GLY A 13 19.44 -37.20 14.87
CA GLY A 13 18.82 -36.65 13.67
C GLY A 13 19.28 -35.23 13.37
N ALA A 14 20.59 -34.98 13.46
CA ALA A 14 21.18 -33.72 12.99
C ALA A 14 21.01 -33.62 11.46
N VAL A 15 20.15 -32.72 11.01
CA VAL A 15 20.24 -32.16 9.65
C VAL A 15 20.38 -30.66 9.79
N ALA A 16 21.63 -30.23 9.83
CA ALA A 16 22.02 -28.85 9.61
C ALA A 16 21.63 -28.47 8.18
N PHE A 17 20.51 -27.78 8.03
CA PHE A 17 20.14 -27.11 6.78
C PHE A 17 20.89 -25.77 6.71
N THR A 18 22.18 -25.84 6.39
CA THR A 18 22.97 -24.68 5.96
C THR A 18 22.66 -24.39 4.49
N THR A 19 21.52 -23.75 4.22
CA THR A 19 21.34 -23.05 2.95
C THR A 19 22.00 -21.69 3.07
N ALA A 20 23.23 -21.61 2.57
CA ALA A 20 23.85 -20.37 2.15
C ALA A 20 22.91 -19.68 1.14
N ARG A 21 22.19 -18.65 1.58
CA ARG A 21 21.65 -17.66 0.65
C ARG A 21 22.81 -16.79 0.23
N VAL A 22 23.31 -17.10 -0.97
CA VAL A 22 24.10 -16.18 -1.78
C VAL A 22 23.29 -14.89 -1.90
N ALA A 23 23.75 -13.85 -1.22
CA ALA A 23 23.36 -12.48 -1.52
C ALA A 23 23.98 -12.12 -2.87
N ILE A 24 23.32 -12.52 -3.94
CA ILE A 24 23.50 -11.88 -5.23
C ILE A 24 22.90 -10.49 -5.03
N CYS A 25 23.75 -9.47 -4.95
CA CYS A 25 23.33 -8.09 -5.19
C CYS A 25 22.81 -8.04 -6.63
N GLN A 26 21.53 -8.34 -6.81
CA GLN A 26 20.78 -7.80 -7.93
C GLN A 26 20.66 -6.31 -7.64
N ASP A 27 21.54 -5.56 -8.28
CA ASP A 27 21.43 -4.12 -8.45
C ASP A 27 20.05 -3.88 -9.08
N GLY A 28 19.10 -3.53 -8.20
CA GLY A 28 17.74 -3.27 -8.54
C GLY A 28 17.71 -1.98 -9.33
N THR A 29 17.65 -2.12 -10.65
CA THR A 29 17.05 -1.14 -11.55
C THR A 29 15.65 -0.81 -11.02
N ASP A 30 15.56 0.20 -10.16
CA ASP A 30 14.29 0.72 -9.66
C ASP A 30 13.52 1.30 -10.86
N PRO A 31 12.36 0.71 -11.25
CA PRO A 31 11.61 1.17 -12.41
C PRO A 31 10.90 2.52 -12.17
N ARG A 32 11.13 3.18 -11.03
CA ARG A 32 10.54 4.48 -10.69
C ARG A 32 11.32 5.69 -11.18
N TYR A 33 12.54 5.49 -11.66
CA TYR A 33 13.27 6.49 -12.42
C TYR A 33 13.50 5.93 -13.82
N GLY A 34 12.88 6.55 -14.82
CA GLY A 34 13.09 6.18 -16.23
C GLY A 34 14.56 6.30 -16.59
N THR A 35 15.28 5.18 -16.61
CA THR A 35 16.60 5.05 -17.22
C THR A 35 16.42 5.04 -18.73
N GLY A 36 16.29 6.25 -19.29
CA GLY A 36 16.26 6.51 -20.72
C GLY A 36 17.39 7.44 -21.13
N TYR A 37 18.60 7.20 -20.62
CA TYR A 37 19.83 7.75 -21.19
C TYR A 37 20.86 6.63 -21.19
N ASP A 38 20.66 5.69 -22.10
CA ASP A 38 21.72 4.78 -22.56
C ASP A 38 22.65 5.63 -23.44
N SER A 39 23.46 6.46 -22.78
CA SER A 39 24.48 7.28 -23.41
C SER A 39 25.73 6.41 -23.55
N GLY A 40 25.69 5.48 -24.50
CA GLY A 40 26.88 4.87 -25.06
C GLY A 40 27.73 5.96 -25.70
N TYR A 41 28.59 6.60 -24.90
CA TYR A 41 29.69 7.40 -25.43
C TYR A 41 30.70 6.41 -26.00
N ASP A 42 30.43 6.04 -27.25
CA ASP A 42 31.39 5.44 -28.16
C ASP A 42 32.52 6.47 -28.36
N TYR A 43 33.67 6.24 -27.71
CA TYR A 43 34.92 6.92 -28.05
C TYR A 43 35.42 6.36 -29.38
N SER A 44 34.68 6.60 -30.47
CA SER A 44 35.09 6.25 -31.81
C SER A 44 35.78 7.43 -32.48
N ALA A 45 37.09 7.26 -32.63
CA ALA A 45 37.95 7.85 -33.65
C ALA A 45 38.01 9.38 -33.73
N ALA A 46 39.09 9.92 -33.17
CA ALA A 46 39.66 11.17 -33.68
C ALA A 46 39.92 11.02 -35.19
N PRO A 47 39.37 11.90 -36.06
CA PRO A 47 39.83 11.98 -37.42
C PRO A 47 41.23 12.59 -37.38
N VAL A 48 42.25 11.76 -37.58
CA VAL A 48 43.61 12.21 -37.88
C VAL A 48 43.54 12.92 -39.23
N GLY A 49 43.32 14.23 -39.18
CA GLY A 49 43.33 15.13 -40.31
C GLY A 49 44.73 15.18 -40.90
N ASN A 50 44.93 14.41 -41.96
CA ASN A 50 46.03 14.49 -42.90
C ASN A 50 46.05 15.88 -43.57
N TYR A 51 46.77 16.84 -42.99
CA TYR A 51 47.12 18.11 -43.64
C TYR A 51 48.49 17.97 -44.32
N GLY A 52 48.48 17.30 -45.47
CA GLY A 52 49.47 17.50 -46.51
C GLY A 52 49.03 18.63 -47.46
N TYR A 53 50.01 19.29 -48.08
CA TYR A 53 49.94 20.37 -49.08
C TYR A 53 49.75 21.79 -48.50
N GLY A 54 50.61 22.77 -48.77
CA GLY A 54 51.72 22.79 -49.70
C GLY A 54 52.59 24.03 -49.51
N TYR A 55 53.87 23.86 -49.85
CA TYR A 55 54.80 24.93 -50.12
C TYR A 55 54.20 25.90 -51.14
N GLY A 56 53.97 27.14 -50.72
CA GLY A 56 53.50 28.23 -51.56
C GLY A 56 54.24 29.51 -51.20
N ALA A 57 55.56 29.48 -51.35
CA ALA A 57 56.41 30.67 -51.34
C ALA A 57 56.07 31.54 -52.57
N TYR A 58 54.95 32.27 -52.51
CA TYR A 58 54.67 33.36 -53.43
C TYR A 58 55.36 34.62 -52.94
N ARG A 59 56.63 34.74 -53.34
CA ARG A 59 57.26 36.02 -53.67
C ARG A 59 56.39 36.70 -54.73
N GLY A 60 55.42 37.48 -54.29
CA GLY A 60 54.65 38.42 -55.11
C GLY A 60 54.84 39.80 -54.52
N GLY A 61 55.81 40.56 -55.05
CA GLY A 61 56.03 41.94 -54.65
C GLY A 61 54.81 42.80 -54.99
N HIS A 62 53.96 43.05 -54.00
CA HIS A 62 53.05 44.19 -54.05
C HIS A 62 53.87 45.43 -53.70
N ALA A 63 54.00 46.36 -54.63
CA ALA A 63 54.47 47.71 -54.37
C ALA A 63 53.45 48.38 -53.43
N SER A 64 53.62 48.12 -52.13
CA SER A 64 52.75 48.64 -51.08
C SER A 64 53.21 50.06 -50.80
N THR A 65 52.52 51.06 -51.34
CA THR A 65 52.65 52.41 -50.81
C THR A 65 52.21 52.37 -49.34
N ALA A 66 52.95 53.02 -48.45
CA ALA A 66 52.66 53.01 -47.00
C ALA A 66 51.19 53.41 -46.70
N GLU A 67 50.62 54.27 -47.54
CA GLU A 67 49.24 54.70 -47.51
C GLU A 67 48.22 53.57 -47.78
N GLU A 68 48.51 52.66 -48.71
CA GLU A 68 47.64 51.51 -49.01
C GLU A 68 47.60 50.51 -47.85
N GLY A 69 48.75 50.28 -47.19
CA GLY A 69 48.82 49.44 -45.99
C GLY A 69 47.98 50.01 -44.84
N MET A 70 48.02 51.33 -44.65
CA MET A 70 47.22 52.02 -43.64
C MET A 70 45.72 51.95 -43.94
N ALA A 71 45.32 52.17 -45.19
CA ALA A 71 43.92 52.08 -45.62
C ALA A 71 43.35 50.65 -45.47
N ARG A 72 44.14 49.62 -45.84
CA ARG A 72 43.76 48.21 -45.64
C ARG A 72 43.65 47.85 -44.15
N GLY A 73 44.61 48.26 -43.33
CA GLY A 73 44.57 48.05 -41.88
C GLY A 73 43.32 48.69 -41.23
N MET A 74 42.95 49.90 -41.65
CA MET A 74 41.73 50.56 -41.18
C MET A 74 40.46 49.82 -41.62
N ALA A 75 40.42 49.33 -42.86
CA ALA A 75 39.31 48.52 -43.37
C ALA A 75 39.15 47.20 -42.61
N ASP A 76 40.27 46.55 -42.26
CA ASP A 76 40.26 45.30 -41.49
C ASP A 76 39.77 45.51 -40.05
N VAL A 77 40.11 46.65 -39.42
CA VAL A 77 39.56 47.02 -38.10
C VAL A 77 38.04 47.23 -38.18
N ILE A 78 37.55 47.95 -39.19
CA ILE A 78 36.10 48.17 -39.37
C ILE A 78 35.38 46.84 -39.61
N ARG A 79 35.93 45.97 -40.47
CA ARG A 79 35.37 44.63 -40.72
C ARG A 79 35.36 43.79 -39.45
N SER A 80 36.45 43.79 -38.69
CA SER A 80 36.55 43.04 -37.43
C SER A 80 35.53 43.53 -36.41
N ARG A 81 35.30 44.84 -36.31
CA ARG A 81 34.25 45.42 -35.44
C ARG A 81 32.86 45.00 -35.89
N ALA A 82 32.57 45.05 -37.20
CA ALA A 82 31.28 44.63 -37.74
C ALA A 82 31.03 43.12 -37.49
N GLN A 83 32.04 42.28 -37.72
CA GLN A 83 31.97 40.84 -37.42
C GLN A 83 31.78 40.59 -35.93
N ALA A 84 32.47 41.31 -35.06
CA ALA A 84 32.28 41.22 -33.63
C ALA A 84 30.83 41.57 -33.22
N SER A 85 30.26 42.65 -33.76
CA SER A 85 28.86 43.03 -33.50
C SER A 85 27.87 41.94 -33.92
N VAL A 86 28.07 41.30 -35.08
CA VAL A 86 27.24 40.16 -35.51
C VAL A 86 27.40 38.98 -34.55
N SER A 87 28.63 38.60 -34.22
CA SER A 87 28.90 37.51 -33.27
C SER A 87 28.30 37.76 -31.90
N TYR A 88 28.34 39.01 -31.39
CA TYR A 88 27.68 39.38 -30.14
C TYR A 88 26.16 39.26 -30.23
N SER A 89 25.55 39.69 -31.34
CA SER A 89 24.09 39.57 -31.53
C SER A 89 23.63 38.11 -31.63
N GLN A 90 24.42 37.26 -32.30
CA GLN A 90 24.18 35.82 -32.39
C GLN A 90 24.33 35.17 -31.01
N ALA A 91 25.41 35.46 -30.29
CA ALA A 91 25.62 34.96 -28.93
C ALA A 91 24.49 35.35 -27.98
N ALA A 92 24.00 36.60 -28.06
CA ALA A 92 22.85 37.04 -27.26
C ALA A 92 21.57 36.26 -27.62
N THR A 93 21.34 36.00 -28.90
CA THR A 93 20.17 35.22 -29.36
C THR A 93 20.24 33.77 -28.89
N GLU A 94 21.41 33.13 -28.98
CA GLU A 94 21.60 31.77 -28.48
C GLU A 94 21.47 31.68 -26.95
N ALA A 95 21.94 32.70 -26.22
CA ALA A 95 21.76 32.78 -24.77
C ALA A 95 20.27 32.86 -24.38
N GLU A 96 19.47 33.66 -25.09
CA GLU A 96 18.02 33.74 -24.85
C GLU A 96 17.29 32.45 -25.28
N ARG A 97 17.74 31.80 -26.36
CA ARG A 97 17.20 30.49 -26.77
C ARG A 97 17.49 29.42 -25.71
N ALA A 98 18.71 29.37 -25.18
CA ALA A 98 19.08 28.45 -24.11
C ALA A 98 18.27 28.72 -22.83
N ARG A 99 18.07 30.00 -22.49
CA ARG A 99 17.23 30.41 -21.35
C ARG A 99 15.78 29.96 -21.52
N ARG A 100 15.20 30.12 -22.71
CA ARG A 100 13.85 29.64 -23.00
C ARG A 100 13.74 28.12 -22.85
N ALA A 101 14.65 27.37 -23.48
CA ALA A 101 14.65 25.91 -23.39
C ALA A 101 14.76 25.43 -21.93
N TYR A 102 15.59 26.09 -21.12
CA TYR A 102 15.67 25.80 -19.68
C TYR A 102 14.34 26.01 -18.94
N LEU A 103 13.66 27.13 -19.21
CA LEU A 103 12.36 27.43 -18.59
C LEU A 103 11.27 26.45 -19.05
N GLU A 104 11.23 26.10 -20.33
CA GLU A 104 10.31 25.11 -20.89
C GLU A 104 10.53 23.73 -20.25
N ASN A 105 11.78 23.27 -20.17
CA ASN A 105 12.11 22.01 -19.51
C ASN A 105 11.71 22.00 -18.04
N ARG A 106 11.91 23.13 -17.34
CA ARG A 106 11.50 23.27 -15.94
C ARG A 106 9.98 23.22 -15.79
N ASN A 107 9.24 23.91 -16.66
CA ASN A 107 7.78 23.90 -16.64
C ASN A 107 7.23 22.52 -16.98
N PHE A 108 7.84 21.83 -17.94
CA PHE A 108 7.50 20.45 -18.30
C PHE A 108 7.73 19.50 -17.13
N ALA A 109 8.84 19.63 -16.40
CA ALA A 109 9.12 18.82 -15.23
C ALA A 109 8.09 19.04 -14.10
N ILE A 110 7.71 20.30 -13.85
CA ILE A 110 6.71 20.64 -12.82
C ILE A 110 5.31 20.12 -13.20
N SER A 111 4.86 20.36 -14.44
CA SER A 111 3.56 19.86 -14.91
C SER A 111 3.49 18.33 -14.85
N SER A 112 4.52 17.64 -15.37
CA SER A 112 4.63 16.18 -15.29
C SER A 112 4.59 15.67 -13.85
N PHE A 113 5.27 16.35 -12.91
CA PHE A 113 5.25 15.95 -11.50
C PHE A 113 3.85 16.09 -10.88
N VAL A 114 3.16 17.19 -11.15
CA VAL A 114 1.81 17.45 -10.62
C VAL A 114 0.80 16.46 -11.20
N GLU A 115 0.84 16.21 -12.51
CA GLU A 115 -0.01 15.22 -13.18
C GLU A 115 0.23 13.81 -12.62
N ASN A 116 1.48 13.38 -12.53
CA ASN A 116 1.83 12.08 -11.95
C ASN A 116 1.39 11.95 -10.49
N ARG A 117 1.47 13.04 -9.72
CA ARG A 117 0.97 13.07 -8.34
C ARG A 117 -0.54 12.90 -8.29
N ALA A 118 -1.29 13.64 -9.12
CA ALA A 118 -2.75 13.54 -9.19
C ALA A 118 -3.19 12.12 -9.55
N ILE A 119 -2.55 11.49 -10.55
CA ILE A 119 -2.82 10.10 -10.95
C ILE A 119 -2.56 9.12 -9.80
N ARG A 120 -1.45 9.28 -9.07
CA ARG A 120 -1.11 8.44 -7.91
C ARG A 120 -2.11 8.59 -6.77
N ASP A 121 -2.54 9.82 -6.50
CA ASP A 121 -3.48 10.11 -5.42
C ASP A 121 -4.88 9.57 -5.76
N GLU A 122 -5.31 9.69 -7.03
CA GLU A 122 -6.56 9.07 -7.50
C GLU A 122 -6.52 7.54 -7.40
N PHE A 123 -5.41 6.92 -7.82
CA PHE A 123 -5.23 5.46 -7.70
C PHE A 123 -5.26 5.01 -6.24
N ARG A 124 -4.58 5.73 -5.34
CA ARG A 124 -4.62 5.45 -3.90
C ARG A 124 -6.02 5.60 -3.31
N ARG A 125 -6.76 6.62 -3.72
CA ARG A 125 -8.15 6.83 -3.30
C ARG A 125 -9.03 5.67 -3.74
N LYS A 126 -8.99 5.29 -5.02
CA LYS A 126 -9.74 4.14 -5.56
C LYS A 126 -9.40 2.84 -4.83
N GLN A 127 -8.12 2.59 -4.56
CA GLN A 127 -7.68 1.42 -3.80
C GLN A 127 -8.18 1.46 -2.35
N SER A 128 -8.16 2.62 -1.70
CA SER A 128 -8.66 2.80 -0.34
C SER A 128 -10.17 2.58 -0.27
N GLU A 129 -10.93 3.14 -1.21
CA GLU A 129 -12.38 2.94 -1.33
C GLU A 129 -12.73 1.48 -1.56
N ALA A 130 -12.07 0.80 -2.51
CA ALA A 130 -12.28 -0.62 -2.76
C ALA A 130 -11.93 -1.49 -1.53
N LYS A 131 -10.88 -1.14 -0.78
CA LYS A 131 -10.53 -1.81 0.48
C LYS A 131 -11.60 -1.60 1.55
N LYS A 132 -12.11 -0.37 1.69
CA LYS A 132 -13.20 -0.05 2.63
C LYS A 132 -14.48 -0.79 2.28
N GLU A 133 -14.84 -0.86 1.00
CA GLU A 133 -16.00 -1.61 0.52
C GLU A 133 -15.85 -3.10 0.81
N LYS A 134 -14.70 -3.69 0.47
CA LYS A 134 -14.40 -5.09 0.80
C LYS A 134 -14.45 -5.36 2.30
N LEU A 135 -13.92 -4.44 3.11
CA LEU A 135 -13.98 -4.55 4.56
C LEU A 135 -15.42 -4.44 5.07
N ALA A 136 -16.21 -3.51 4.56
CA ALA A 136 -17.62 -3.35 4.92
C ALA A 136 -18.45 -4.58 4.52
N ALA A 137 -18.25 -5.11 3.31
CA ALA A 137 -18.89 -6.34 2.84
C ALA A 137 -18.48 -7.54 3.70
N TYR A 138 -17.20 -7.64 4.07
CA TYR A 138 -16.69 -8.68 4.97
C TYR A 138 -17.30 -8.58 6.38
N ILE A 139 -17.36 -7.38 6.96
CA ILE A 139 -18.01 -7.13 8.25
C ILE A 139 -19.48 -7.53 8.16
N LYS A 140 -20.22 -7.06 7.14
CA LYS A 140 -21.63 -7.41 6.91
C LYS A 140 -21.84 -8.91 6.74
N SER A 141 -20.91 -9.63 6.09
CA SER A 141 -20.99 -11.08 5.93
C SER A 141 -20.74 -11.85 7.24
N ARG A 142 -19.99 -11.25 8.17
CA ARG A 142 -19.69 -11.82 9.49
C ARG A 142 -20.65 -11.37 10.58
N GLU A 143 -21.40 -10.30 10.34
CA GLU A 143 -22.47 -9.90 11.23
C GLU A 143 -23.45 -11.05 11.39
N TYR A 144 -23.73 -11.40 12.65
CA TYR A 144 -24.73 -12.40 12.93
C TYR A 144 -26.09 -11.91 12.44
N GLN A 145 -26.78 -12.76 11.66
CA GLN A 145 -28.16 -12.54 11.22
C GLN A 145 -29.04 -12.25 12.44
N PRO A 146 -30.09 -11.41 12.33
CA PRO A 146 -31.02 -11.18 13.43
C PRO A 146 -31.68 -12.50 13.85
N LEU A 147 -32.20 -12.56 15.07
CA LEU A 147 -33.03 -13.70 15.49
C LEU A 147 -34.31 -13.72 14.65
N THR A 148 -34.66 -14.90 14.17
CA THR A 148 -35.95 -15.13 13.51
C THR A 148 -37.04 -15.29 14.58
N SER A 149 -38.30 -15.01 14.23
CA SER A 149 -39.43 -15.21 15.14
C SER A 149 -39.63 -16.67 15.59
N SER A 150 -39.00 -17.63 14.89
CA SER A 150 -38.95 -19.05 15.30
C SER A 150 -37.98 -19.32 16.45
N ASP A 151 -36.94 -18.49 16.58
CA ASP A 151 -35.82 -18.66 17.50
C ASP A 151 -36.11 -17.94 18.83
N PHE A 152 -36.78 -16.79 18.77
CA PHE A 152 -37.20 -16.01 19.92
C PHE A 152 -38.59 -15.42 19.72
N TYR A 153 -39.47 -15.62 20.71
CA TYR A 153 -40.82 -15.07 20.69
C TYR A 153 -40.89 -13.85 21.61
N GLU A 154 -40.78 -12.67 21.00
CA GLU A 154 -40.67 -11.39 21.71
C GLU A 154 -41.82 -11.11 22.72
N PRO A 155 -43.11 -11.31 22.39
CA PRO A 155 -44.19 -11.01 23.35
C PRO A 155 -44.23 -11.90 24.60
N THR A 156 -43.59 -13.07 24.58
CA THR A 156 -43.58 -13.99 25.74
C THR A 156 -42.19 -14.14 26.36
N GLY A 157 -41.14 -13.64 25.70
CA GLY A 157 -39.76 -13.88 26.07
C GLY A 157 -39.33 -15.35 25.95
N LYS A 158 -40.12 -16.19 25.28
CA LYS A 158 -39.80 -17.62 25.12
C LYS A 158 -38.69 -17.80 24.09
N ILE A 159 -37.70 -18.61 24.44
CA ILE A 159 -36.51 -18.90 23.63
C ILE A 159 -36.60 -20.34 23.13
N SER A 160 -36.42 -20.53 21.81
CA SER A 160 -36.30 -21.86 21.22
C SER A 160 -34.83 -22.27 21.19
N TRP A 161 -34.45 -23.13 22.12
CA TRP A 161 -33.05 -23.55 22.26
C TRP A 161 -32.63 -24.55 21.17
N PRO A 162 -31.44 -24.39 20.55
CA PRO A 162 -30.87 -25.40 19.67
C PRO A 162 -30.48 -26.65 20.47
N LEU A 163 -30.46 -27.81 19.79
CA LEU A 163 -30.23 -29.12 20.41
C LEU A 163 -28.99 -29.19 21.31
N GLY A 164 -27.87 -28.57 20.89
CA GLY A 164 -26.64 -28.56 21.68
C GLY A 164 -26.74 -27.82 23.01
N LEU A 165 -27.71 -26.92 23.19
CA LEU A 165 -27.98 -26.22 24.45
C LEU A 165 -29.09 -26.90 25.27
N MET A 166 -29.71 -27.96 24.75
CA MET A 166 -30.78 -28.68 25.45
C MET A 166 -30.26 -29.71 26.46
N HIS A 167 -28.94 -29.84 26.58
CA HIS A 167 -28.33 -30.82 27.47
C HIS A 167 -28.71 -30.58 28.95
N PRO A 168 -28.81 -31.63 29.78
CA PRO A 168 -29.11 -31.49 31.21
C PRO A 168 -28.13 -30.59 31.98
N HIS A 169 -26.85 -30.61 31.62
CA HIS A 169 -25.83 -29.76 32.26
C HIS A 169 -26.12 -28.26 32.14
N ASP A 170 -26.76 -27.84 31.05
CA ASP A 170 -27.06 -26.44 30.76
C ASP A 170 -28.47 -26.01 31.23
N GLU A 171 -29.24 -26.91 31.85
CA GLU A 171 -30.61 -26.62 32.28
C GLU A 171 -30.69 -25.44 33.25
N LYS A 172 -29.72 -25.31 34.15
CA LYS A 172 -29.66 -24.21 35.11
C LYS A 172 -29.45 -22.86 34.43
N GLY A 173 -28.50 -22.80 33.48
CA GLY A 173 -28.21 -21.59 32.72
C GLY A 173 -29.40 -21.17 31.85
N ARG A 174 -30.06 -22.15 31.21
CA ARG A 174 -31.29 -21.92 30.44
C ARG A 174 -32.39 -21.26 31.26
N LYS A 175 -32.72 -21.83 32.42
CA LYS A 175 -33.80 -21.30 33.27
C LYS A 175 -33.52 -19.88 33.72
N GLU A 176 -32.31 -19.58 34.15
CA GLU A 176 -31.94 -18.23 34.60
C GLU A 176 -32.05 -17.21 33.46
N ILE A 177 -31.65 -17.59 32.25
CA ILE A 177 -31.77 -16.73 31.07
C ILE A 177 -33.24 -16.55 30.66
N GLU A 178 -34.02 -17.63 30.62
CA GLU A 178 -35.46 -17.58 30.33
C GLU A 178 -36.22 -16.69 31.33
N GLU A 179 -35.88 -16.76 32.62
CA GLU A 179 -36.47 -15.90 33.64
C GLU A 179 -36.19 -14.41 33.38
N LEU A 180 -34.95 -14.06 33.03
CA LEU A 180 -34.57 -12.68 32.71
C LEU A 180 -35.24 -12.19 31.42
N PHE A 181 -35.35 -13.04 30.39
CA PHE A 181 -36.07 -12.68 29.16
C PHE A 181 -37.59 -12.61 29.36
N ALA A 182 -38.17 -13.44 30.21
CA ALA A 182 -39.59 -13.36 30.56
C ALA A 182 -39.92 -12.08 31.35
N LYS A 183 -39.00 -11.63 32.23
CA LYS A 183 -39.09 -10.31 32.88
C LYS A 183 -39.02 -9.19 31.86
N ARG A 184 -38.02 -9.22 30.97
CA ARG A 184 -37.89 -8.24 29.86
C ARG A 184 -39.18 -8.13 29.05
N ALA A 185 -39.80 -9.26 28.71
CA ALA A 185 -41.03 -9.27 27.93
C ALA A 185 -42.23 -8.65 28.66
N LYS A 186 -42.26 -8.70 30.00
CA LYS A 186 -43.32 -8.08 30.83
C LYS A 186 -43.08 -6.59 31.03
N ASP A 187 -41.84 -6.22 31.36
CA ASP A 187 -41.49 -4.87 31.78
C ASP A 187 -41.06 -3.97 30.59
N GLY A 188 -40.87 -4.57 29.41
CA GLY A 188 -40.41 -3.92 28.18
C GLY A 188 -38.89 -3.72 28.13
N THR A 189 -38.26 -3.45 29.27
CA THR A 189 -36.80 -3.26 29.41
C THR A 189 -36.27 -3.94 30.66
N LEU A 190 -35.00 -4.35 30.65
CA LEU A 190 -34.32 -4.89 31.83
C LEU A 190 -33.75 -3.74 32.70
N SER A 191 -33.59 -3.99 34.00
CA SER A 191 -32.76 -3.12 34.83
C SER A 191 -31.29 -3.21 34.40
N ALA A 192 -30.50 -2.16 34.62
CA ALA A 192 -29.07 -2.14 34.27
C ALA A 192 -28.30 -3.30 34.94
N GLU A 193 -28.63 -3.64 36.18
CA GLU A 193 -28.02 -4.76 36.90
C GLU A 193 -28.39 -6.12 36.28
N GLU A 194 -29.67 -6.29 35.92
CA GLU A 194 -30.17 -7.51 35.30
C GLU A 194 -29.59 -7.71 33.90
N TYR A 195 -29.41 -6.62 33.14
CA TYR A 195 -28.71 -6.62 31.86
C TYR A 195 -27.25 -7.08 31.99
N ILE A 196 -26.50 -6.49 32.93
CA ILE A 196 -25.10 -6.88 33.18
C ILE A 196 -25.03 -8.36 33.56
N ARG A 197 -25.94 -8.82 34.42
CA ARG A 197 -26.04 -10.24 34.82
C ARG A 197 -26.32 -11.14 33.63
N LEU A 198 -27.32 -10.79 32.80
CA LEU A 198 -27.70 -11.57 31.62
C LEU A 198 -26.54 -11.66 30.62
N ASN A 199 -25.87 -10.54 30.33
CA ASN A 199 -24.73 -10.51 29.43
C ASN A 199 -23.55 -11.34 29.96
N LYS A 200 -23.30 -11.29 31.27
CA LYS A 200 -22.29 -12.14 31.91
C LYS A 200 -22.65 -13.63 31.78
N LEU A 201 -23.92 -14.00 32.01
CA LEU A 201 -24.39 -15.38 31.86
C LEU A 201 -24.22 -15.89 30.43
N LEU A 202 -24.65 -15.11 29.43
CA LEU A 202 -24.50 -15.48 28.02
C LEU A 202 -23.03 -15.70 27.65
N ASN A 203 -22.12 -14.82 28.09
CA ASN A 203 -20.69 -14.97 27.83
C ASN A 203 -20.09 -16.19 28.53
N MET A 204 -20.38 -16.40 29.81
CA MET A 204 -19.92 -17.59 30.55
C MET A 204 -20.41 -18.87 29.89
N TRP A 205 -21.63 -18.87 29.37
CA TRP A 205 -22.21 -20.05 28.74
C TRP A 205 -21.58 -20.36 27.37
N VAL A 206 -21.21 -19.33 26.60
CA VAL A 206 -20.41 -19.55 25.38
C VAL A 206 -19.10 -20.28 25.71
N TYR A 207 -18.40 -19.85 26.76
CA TYR A 207 -17.17 -20.54 27.20
C TYR A 207 -17.45 -21.99 27.63
N HIS A 208 -18.54 -22.23 28.36
CA HIS A 208 -18.90 -23.58 28.80
C HIS A 208 -19.18 -24.52 27.61
N VAL A 209 -19.88 -24.02 26.58
CA VAL A 209 -20.17 -24.78 25.35
C VAL A 209 -18.90 -25.07 24.55
N GLU A 210 -17.96 -24.12 24.52
CA GLU A 210 -16.66 -24.31 23.86
C GLU A 210 -15.74 -25.28 24.63
N ASP A 211 -15.81 -25.31 25.96
CA ASP A 211 -15.03 -26.24 26.79
C ASP A 211 -15.49 -27.70 26.61
N HIS A 212 -16.80 -27.91 26.46
CA HIS A 212 -17.41 -29.22 26.20
C HIS A 212 -17.51 -29.53 24.70
N ALA A 213 -16.65 -28.93 23.87
CA ALA A 213 -16.67 -29.12 22.43
C ALA A 213 -16.39 -30.57 21.97
N SER A 214 -15.83 -31.42 22.83
CA SER A 214 -15.62 -32.84 22.53
C SER A 214 -16.92 -33.65 22.46
N ASP A 215 -17.97 -33.18 23.15
CA ASP A 215 -19.18 -33.97 23.40
C ASP A 215 -20.24 -33.78 22.31
N PHE A 216 -20.06 -32.79 21.44
CA PHE A 216 -20.99 -32.39 20.40
C PHE A 216 -20.32 -32.35 19.02
N SER A 217 -21.13 -32.39 17.96
CA SER A 217 -20.57 -32.15 16.62
C SER A 217 -20.12 -30.70 16.46
N ALA A 218 -19.07 -30.46 15.68
CA ALA A 218 -18.56 -29.11 15.39
C ALA A 218 -19.66 -28.19 14.81
N SER A 219 -20.59 -28.74 14.03
CA SER A 219 -21.75 -28.02 13.51
C SER A 219 -22.73 -27.58 14.59
N GLU A 220 -22.97 -28.40 15.60
CA GLU A 220 -23.89 -28.08 16.71
C GLU A 220 -23.29 -27.01 17.61
N ILE A 221 -22.01 -27.11 17.95
CA ILE A 221 -21.30 -26.09 18.73
C ILE A 221 -21.36 -24.75 18.01
N THR A 222 -21.03 -24.74 16.71
CA THR A 222 -21.08 -23.53 15.89
C THR A 222 -22.49 -22.94 15.89
N ARG A 223 -23.54 -23.77 15.78
CA ARG A 223 -24.93 -23.33 15.80
C ARG A 223 -25.34 -22.76 17.16
N SER A 224 -24.96 -23.41 18.25
CA SER A 224 -25.24 -23.00 19.64
C SER A 224 -24.53 -21.71 20.00
N VAL A 225 -23.22 -21.61 19.74
CA VAL A 225 -22.45 -20.37 19.98
C VAL A 225 -23.00 -19.22 19.14
N ARG A 226 -23.28 -19.46 17.85
CA ARG A 226 -23.90 -18.44 16.99
C ARG A 226 -25.26 -17.99 17.54
N PHE A 227 -26.06 -18.91 18.07
CA PHE A 227 -27.34 -18.59 18.70
C PHE A 227 -27.16 -17.70 19.93
N LEU A 228 -26.25 -18.04 20.84
CA LEU A 228 -25.96 -17.24 22.04
C LEU A 228 -25.44 -15.84 21.68
N ARG A 229 -24.54 -15.74 20.69
CA ARG A 229 -24.02 -14.45 20.20
C ARG A 229 -25.09 -13.60 19.53
N ARG A 230 -26.07 -14.23 18.84
CA ARG A 230 -27.25 -13.52 18.32
C ARG A 230 -28.09 -12.95 19.44
N LEU A 231 -28.35 -13.70 20.51
CA LEU A 231 -29.09 -13.21 21.69
C LEU A 231 -28.36 -12.04 22.36
N GLU A 232 -27.04 -12.15 22.51
CA GLU A 232 -26.20 -11.07 23.05
C GLU A 232 -26.29 -9.79 22.20
N LYS A 233 -26.27 -9.93 20.86
CA LYS A 233 -26.39 -8.79 19.94
C LYS A 233 -27.75 -8.10 20.07
N MET A 234 -28.85 -8.87 20.06
CA MET A 234 -30.21 -8.33 20.24
C MET A 234 -30.31 -7.55 21.56
N LEU A 235 -29.76 -8.07 22.65
CA LEU A 235 -29.76 -7.40 23.94
C LEU A 235 -29.02 -6.05 23.91
N LYS A 236 -27.93 -5.94 23.15
CA LYS A 236 -27.16 -4.69 23.03
C LYS A 236 -27.91 -3.62 22.24
N GLU A 237 -28.71 -4.01 21.25
CA GLU A 237 -29.53 -3.10 20.44
C GLU A 237 -30.59 -2.38 21.29
N ASP A 238 -31.08 -2.98 22.37
CA ASP A 238 -32.05 -2.34 23.28
C ASP A 238 -31.47 -1.19 24.13
N TYR A 239 -30.15 -1.15 24.31
CA TYR A 239 -29.46 -0.21 25.21
C TYR A 239 -28.63 0.86 24.49
N GLN A 240 -28.60 0.84 23.15
CA GLN A 240 -27.93 1.85 22.32
C GLN A 240 -28.93 2.92 21.86
#